data_AF-A0A0K8VI16-F1
#
_entry.id   AF-A0A0K8VI16-F1
#
_cell.length_a   1.000
_cell.length_b   1.000
_cell.length_c   1.000
_cell.angle_alpha   90.00
_cell.angle_beta   90.00
_cell.angle_gamma   90.00
#
_symmetry.space_group_name_H-M   'P 1'
#
loop_
_entity.id
_entity.type
_entity.pdbx_description
1 polymer ?
#
loop_
_entity_poly.entity_id
_entity_poly.type
_entity_poly.pdbx_seq_one_letter_code
_entity_poly.pdbx_strand_id
1 'polypeptide(L)'
;MDMLQNFHVHIFMNRSAEKLGIENEYYFQHDNDPKHTAGIVRLWVLYNTPHTLKTPPQSPDLNPIKHLWDHLDRRVRGHHITSKTTLKEILWKKTSSDVTKKLVHSIQKRLQEVIKNNGKHTTY
;
A
#
# COMPACT_ATOMS: atom_id res chain seq x y z
N MET A 1 11.62 16.84 -6.54
CA MET A 1 11.42 15.40 -6.25
C MET A 1 9.92 15.16 -6.34
N ASP A 2 9.49 14.50 -7.42
CA ASP A 2 8.35 14.91 -8.24
C ASP A 2 6.94 14.71 -7.68
N MET A 3 6.16 15.80 -7.64
CA MET A 3 4.70 15.77 -7.45
C MET A 3 3.97 14.95 -8.53
N LEU A 4 4.58 14.79 -9.71
CA LEU A 4 4.02 14.00 -10.83
C LEU A 4 3.97 12.50 -10.55
N GLN A 5 4.87 11.98 -9.70
CA GLN A 5 4.89 10.56 -9.38
C GLN A 5 3.72 10.16 -8.47
N ASN A 6 3.25 11.09 -7.64
CA ASN A 6 2.07 10.89 -6.79
C ASN A 6 0.78 10.90 -7.61
N PHE A 7 0.62 11.80 -8.60
CA PHE A 7 -0.58 11.81 -9.45
C PHE A 7 -0.74 10.54 -10.28
N HIS A 8 0.36 9.95 -10.75
CA HIS A 8 0.31 8.73 -11.55
C HIS A 8 -0.27 7.55 -10.76
N VAL A 9 0.13 7.33 -9.52
CA VAL A 9 -0.35 6.20 -8.68
C VAL A 9 -1.87 6.25 -8.51
N HIS A 10 -2.41 7.45 -8.33
CA HIS A 10 -3.83 7.72 -8.09
C HIS A 10 -4.69 7.56 -9.37
N ILE A 11 -4.16 7.91 -10.55
CA ILE A 11 -4.87 7.70 -11.84
C ILE A 11 -5.01 6.21 -12.18
N PHE A 12 -4.03 5.37 -11.81
CA PHE A 12 -4.11 3.93 -12.07
C PHE A 12 -5.09 3.20 -11.15
N MET A 13 -5.42 3.77 -9.98
CA MET A 13 -6.38 3.19 -9.04
C MET A 13 -7.79 3.07 -9.64
N ASN A 14 -8.34 4.15 -10.20
CA ASN A 14 -9.71 4.15 -10.74
C ASN A 14 -9.86 3.12 -11.86
N ARG A 15 -8.92 3.08 -12.80
CA ARG A 15 -8.89 2.07 -13.87
C ARG A 15 -8.79 0.64 -13.34
N SER A 16 -8.06 0.44 -12.24
CA SER A 16 -7.93 -0.88 -11.62
C SER A 16 -9.23 -1.29 -10.92
N ALA A 17 -9.89 -0.37 -10.24
CA ALA A 17 -11.20 -0.61 -9.61
C ALA A 17 -12.28 -0.93 -10.65
N GLU A 18 -12.30 -0.20 -11.77
CA GLU A 18 -13.17 -0.47 -12.93
C GLU A 18 -12.93 -1.87 -13.49
N LYS A 19 -11.67 -2.22 -13.74
CA LYS A 19 -11.31 -3.55 -14.25
C LYS A 19 -11.73 -4.69 -13.30
N LEU A 20 -11.80 -4.41 -12.00
CA LEU A 20 -12.19 -5.36 -10.97
C LEU A 20 -13.69 -5.32 -10.66
N GLY A 21 -14.45 -4.36 -11.20
CA GLY A 21 -15.89 -4.18 -10.93
C GLY A 21 -16.18 -3.79 -9.48
N ILE A 22 -15.29 -3.02 -8.85
CA ILE A 22 -15.40 -2.60 -7.43
C ILE A 22 -15.36 -1.08 -7.26
N GLU A 23 -15.69 -0.32 -8.31
CA GLU A 23 -15.52 1.13 -8.41
C GLU A 23 -16.01 1.90 -7.19
N ASN A 24 -17.12 1.45 -6.59
CA ASN A 24 -17.77 2.09 -5.44
C ASN A 24 -17.59 1.34 -4.11
N GLU A 25 -16.94 0.18 -4.12
CA GLU A 25 -16.97 -0.78 -3.00
C GLU A 25 -15.60 -0.94 -2.30
N TYR A 26 -14.61 -0.13 -2.66
CA TYR A 26 -13.26 -0.23 -2.10
C TYR A 26 -12.96 0.82 -1.03
N TYR A 27 -12.00 0.49 -0.16
CA TYR A 27 -11.48 1.41 0.86
C TYR A 27 -10.03 1.77 0.52
N PHE A 28 -9.78 3.06 0.33
CA PHE A 28 -8.44 3.58 0.11
C PHE A 28 -7.68 3.74 1.43
N GLN A 29 -6.46 3.21 1.51
CA GLN A 29 -5.57 3.37 2.66
C GLN A 29 -4.22 3.92 2.20
N HIS A 30 -3.70 4.91 2.91
CA HIS A 30 -2.38 5.50 2.70
C HIS A 30 -1.75 5.92 4.03
N ASP A 31 -0.43 6.14 4.08
CA ASP A 31 0.25 6.60 5.29
C ASP A 31 0.17 8.13 5.46
N ASN A 32 0.56 8.60 6.64
CA ASN A 32 0.46 10.02 7.02
C ASN A 32 1.71 10.83 6.61
N ASP A 33 2.44 10.43 5.57
CA ASP A 33 3.55 11.25 5.04
C ASP A 33 3.01 12.64 4.62
N PRO A 34 3.73 13.74 4.91
CA PRO A 34 3.30 15.09 4.55
C PRO A 34 2.85 15.25 3.08
N LYS A 35 3.45 14.50 2.16
CA LYS A 35 3.08 14.51 0.73
C LYS A 35 1.69 13.94 0.49
N HIS A 36 1.28 12.95 1.28
CA HIS A 36 -0.02 12.29 1.21
C HIS A 36 -1.11 13.05 1.97
N THR A 37 -0.73 13.88 2.95
CA THR A 37 -1.66 14.74 3.70
C THR A 37 -1.76 16.17 3.15
N ALA A 38 -1.00 16.50 2.09
CA ALA A 38 -1.06 17.81 1.44
C ALA A 38 -2.48 18.12 0.95
N GLY A 39 -2.87 19.40 1.02
CA GLY A 39 -4.24 19.84 0.70
C GLY A 39 -4.73 19.38 -0.68
N ILE A 40 -3.87 19.46 -1.70
CA ILE A 40 -4.19 19.00 -3.06
C ILE A 40 -4.44 17.49 -3.14
N VAL A 41 -3.68 16.68 -2.40
CA VAL A 41 -3.86 15.22 -2.36
C VAL A 41 -5.12 14.85 -1.60
N ARG A 42 -5.39 15.52 -0.46
CA ARG A 42 -6.62 15.32 0.30
C ARG A 42 -7.87 15.63 -0.51
N LEU A 43 -7.85 16.73 -1.28
CA LEU A 43 -8.93 17.07 -2.21
C LEU A 43 -9.08 15.99 -3.29
N TRP A 44 -7.99 15.54 -3.88
CA TRP A 44 -8.05 14.48 -4.89
C TRP A 44 -8.68 13.20 -4.31
N VAL A 45 -8.22 12.75 -3.14
CA VAL A 45 -8.75 11.53 -2.47
C VAL A 45 -10.24 11.67 -2.17
N LEU A 46 -10.67 12.85 -1.70
CA LEU A 46 -12.08 13.14 -1.42
C LEU A 46 -12.99 12.99 -2.66
N TYR A 47 -12.52 13.42 -3.83
CA TYR A 47 -13.32 13.39 -5.07
C TYR A 47 -13.18 12.09 -5.87
N ASN A 48 -12.13 11.30 -5.65
CA ASN A 48 -11.79 10.17 -6.53
C ASN A 48 -11.83 8.81 -5.85
N THR A 49 -12.01 8.75 -4.52
CA THR A 49 -12.12 7.48 -3.80
C THR A 49 -13.47 7.41 -3.09
N PRO A 50 -14.18 6.27 -3.16
CA PRO A 50 -15.50 6.14 -2.53
C PRO A 50 -15.37 6.16 -1.00
N HIS A 51 -14.36 5.49 -0.46
CA HIS A 51 -14.08 5.42 0.97
C HIS A 51 -12.59 5.56 1.24
N THR A 52 -12.23 6.19 2.37
CA THR A 52 -10.85 6.33 2.82
C THR A 52 -10.72 5.89 4.28
N LEU A 53 -9.73 5.04 4.56
CA LEU A 53 -9.37 4.61 5.91
C LEU A 53 -8.35 5.58 6.52
N LYS A 54 -8.60 5.98 7.77
CA LYS A 54 -7.65 6.76 8.55
C LYS A 54 -6.57 5.83 9.11
N THR A 55 -5.32 6.09 8.75
CA THR A 55 -4.18 5.37 9.32
C THR A 55 -3.71 6.08 10.60
N PRO A 56 -3.57 5.39 11.74
CA PRO A 56 -2.98 5.99 12.92
C PRO A 56 -1.50 6.38 12.67
N PRO A 57 -1.02 7.49 13.24
CA PRO A 57 0.39 7.87 13.13
C PRO A 57 1.31 6.75 13.63
N GLN A 58 2.53 6.69 13.07
CA GLN A 58 3.59 5.77 13.52
C GLN A 58 3.17 4.29 13.62
N SER A 59 2.25 3.85 12.75
CA SER A 59 1.71 2.48 12.76
C SER A 59 2.08 1.70 11.49
N PRO A 60 3.39 1.46 11.23
CA PRO A 60 3.83 0.71 10.06
C PRO A 60 3.26 -0.71 10.05
N ASP A 61 3.07 -1.31 11.22
CA ASP A 61 2.49 -2.64 11.44
C ASP A 61 1.11 -2.78 10.77
N LEU A 62 0.34 -1.69 10.72
CA LEU A 62 -1.01 -1.65 10.14
C LEU A 62 -1.03 -1.29 8.65
N ASN A 63 0.14 -1.14 8.02
CA ASN A 63 0.25 -0.79 6.61
C ASN A 63 0.77 -1.98 5.78
N PRO A 64 -0.11 -2.74 5.11
CA PRO A 64 0.27 -3.89 4.28
C PRO A 64 1.35 -3.58 3.24
N ILE A 65 1.39 -2.34 2.72
CA ILE A 65 2.35 -1.98 1.66
C ILE A 65 3.78 -2.00 2.18
N LYS A 66 4.02 -1.64 3.45
CA LYS A 66 5.37 -1.66 4.03
C LYS A 66 5.92 -3.09 4.07
N HIS A 67 5.08 -4.07 4.38
CA HIS A 67 5.46 -5.48 4.36
C HIS A 67 5.55 -6.05 2.96
N LEU A 68 4.76 -5.55 2.01
CA LEU A 68 4.96 -5.89 0.61
C LEU A 68 6.34 -5.39 0.12
N TRP A 69 6.73 -4.18 0.50
CA TRP A 69 8.06 -3.65 0.18
C TRP A 69 9.17 -4.49 0.80
N ASP A 70 9.07 -4.87 2.08
CA ASP A 70 10.03 -5.77 2.71
C ASP A 70 10.12 -7.14 1.99
N HIS A 71 8.98 -7.73 1.63
CA HIS A 71 8.95 -8.98 0.87
C HIS A 71 9.65 -8.85 -0.50
N LEU A 72 9.37 -7.77 -1.23
CA LEU A 72 9.98 -7.49 -2.53
C LEU A 72 11.48 -7.22 -2.41
N ASP A 73 11.88 -6.48 -1.39
CA ASP A 73 13.27 -6.13 -1.14
C ASP A 73 14.11 -7.37 -0.78
N ARG A 74 13.61 -8.24 0.11
CA ARG A 74 14.25 -9.54 0.40
C ARG A 74 14.44 -10.40 -0.85
N ARG A 75 13.48 -10.36 -1.78
CA ARG A 75 13.58 -11.07 -3.06
C ARG A 75 14.68 -10.48 -3.96
N VAL A 76 14.76 -9.16 -4.00
CA VAL A 76 15.74 -8.42 -4.78
C VAL A 76 17.16 -8.69 -4.30
N ARG A 77 17.39 -8.75 -2.98
CA ARG A 77 18.73 -9.02 -2.40
C ARG A 77 19.36 -10.34 -2.87
N GLY A 78 18.55 -11.32 -3.27
CA GLY A 78 19.03 -12.59 -3.82
C GLY A 78 19.48 -12.56 -5.28
N HIS A 79 19.44 -11.39 -5.94
CA HIS A 79 19.74 -11.25 -7.37
C HIS A 79 20.78 -10.14 -7.60
N HIS A 80 21.68 -10.35 -8.56
CA HIS A 80 22.56 -9.29 -9.04
C HIS A 80 21.82 -8.44 -10.07
N ILE A 81 21.38 -7.25 -9.67
CA ILE A 81 20.58 -6.36 -10.52
C ILE A 81 21.50 -5.33 -11.18
N THR A 82 21.57 -5.40 -12.51
CA THR A 82 22.42 -4.51 -13.33
C THR A 82 21.61 -3.52 -14.16
N SER A 83 20.29 -3.66 -14.23
CA SER A 83 19.43 -2.76 -15.02
C SER A 83 18.04 -2.56 -14.41
N LYS A 84 17.41 -1.43 -14.75
CA LYS A 84 16.00 -1.14 -14.39
C LYS A 84 15.03 -2.18 -14.95
N THR A 85 15.33 -2.75 -16.11
CA THR A 85 14.50 -3.78 -16.75
C THR A 85 14.51 -5.05 -15.92
N THR A 86 15.71 -5.54 -15.57
CA THR A 86 15.88 -6.73 -14.71
C THR A 86 15.20 -6.55 -13.35
N LEU A 87 15.29 -5.35 -12.76
CA LEU A 87 14.58 -5.02 -11.52
C LEU A 87 13.05 -5.16 -11.68
N LYS A 88 12.47 -4.55 -12.72
CA LYS A 88 11.02 -4.61 -12.97
C LYS A 88 10.53 -6.04 -13.17
N GLU A 89 11.31 -6.89 -13.84
CA GLU A 89 10.95 -8.29 -14.03
C GLU A 89 10.91 -9.08 -12.73
N ILE A 90 11.91 -8.87 -11.86
CA ILE A 90 11.95 -9.53 -10.54
C ILE A 90 10.79 -9.07 -9.65
N LEU A 91 10.47 -7.78 -9.66
CA LEU A 91 9.40 -7.20 -8.83
C LEU A 91 8.00 -7.62 -9.28
N TRP A 92 7.69 -7.50 -10.58
CA TRP A 92 6.30 -7.60 -11.03
C TRP A 92 5.92 -8.92 -11.66
N LYS A 93 6.81 -9.57 -12.44
CA LYS A 93 6.43 -10.81 -13.13
C LYS A 93 6.29 -12.01 -12.18
N LYS A 94 6.93 -11.94 -11.01
CA LYS A 94 6.99 -13.09 -10.10
C LYS A 94 6.25 -12.90 -8.77
N THR A 95 5.57 -11.77 -8.55
CA THR A 95 4.82 -11.53 -7.30
C THR A 95 3.44 -12.16 -7.42
N SER A 96 3.23 -13.27 -6.70
CA SER A 96 1.93 -13.96 -6.70
C SER A 96 0.87 -13.11 -6.00
N SER A 97 -0.37 -13.17 -6.50
CA SER A 97 -1.53 -12.61 -5.81
C SER A 97 -1.75 -13.21 -4.41
N ASP A 98 -1.18 -14.40 -4.14
CA ASP A 98 -1.26 -15.01 -2.81
C ASP A 98 -0.51 -14.20 -1.75
N VAL A 99 0.59 -13.53 -2.12
CA VAL A 99 1.36 -12.70 -1.19
C VAL A 99 0.50 -11.50 -0.76
N THR A 100 -0.10 -10.80 -1.72
CA THR A 100 -0.94 -9.64 -1.44
C THR A 100 -2.21 -10.04 -0.69
N LYS A 101 -2.85 -11.15 -1.05
CA LYS A 101 -3.98 -11.72 -0.30
C LYS A 101 -3.60 -11.99 1.15
N LYS A 102 -2.49 -12.70 1.42
CA LYS A 102 -2.05 -13.02 2.79
C LYS A 102 -1.80 -11.74 3.61
N LEU A 103 -1.19 -10.72 3.00
CA LEU A 103 -0.97 -9.44 3.68
C LEU A 103 -2.27 -8.74 4.04
N VAL A 104 -3.25 -8.67 3.12
CA VAL A 104 -4.56 -8.07 3.39
C VAL A 104 -5.31 -8.84 4.48
N HIS A 105 -5.41 -10.17 4.37
CA HIS A 105 -6.09 -11.00 5.37
C HIS A 105 -5.42 -10.92 6.75
N SER A 106 -4.11 -10.60 6.82
CA SER A 106 -3.42 -10.45 8.09
C SER A 106 -3.88 -9.23 8.89
N ILE A 107 -4.42 -8.19 8.25
CA ILE A 107 -4.76 -6.91 8.91
C ILE A 107 -5.74 -7.09 10.06
N GLN A 108 -6.73 -7.97 9.91
CA GLN A 108 -7.67 -8.26 11.00
C GLN A 108 -6.94 -8.74 12.28
N LYS A 109 -5.96 -9.63 12.13
CA LYS A 109 -5.15 -10.12 13.27
C LYS A 109 -4.27 -9.02 13.86
N ARG A 110 -3.69 -8.16 13.02
CA ARG A 110 -2.87 -7.02 13.50
C ARG A 110 -3.69 -6.04 14.31
N LEU A 111 -4.90 -5.72 13.85
CA LEU A 111 -5.82 -4.84 14.59
C LEU A 111 -6.19 -5.45 15.95
N GLN A 112 -6.46 -6.74 16.01
CA GLN A 112 -6.71 -7.45 17.27
C GLN A 112 -5.52 -7.37 18.22
N GLU A 113 -4.30 -7.49 17.70
CA GLU A 113 -3.07 -7.39 18.50
C GLU A 113 -2.83 -5.96 19.00
N VAL A 114 -3.08 -4.93 18.17
CA VAL A 114 -3.06 -3.52 18.62
C VAL A 114 -4.04 -3.28 19.75
N ILE A 115 -5.27 -3.80 19.64
CA ILE A 115 -6.28 -3.69 20.72
C ILE A 115 -5.79 -4.39 21.98
N LYS A 116 -5.30 -5.63 21.86
CA LYS A 116 -4.74 -6.40 22.98
C LYS A 116 -3.57 -5.69 23.66
N ASN A 117 -2.73 -5.00 22.87
CA ASN A 117 -1.56 -4.28 23.35
C ASN A 117 -1.88 -2.83 23.76
N ASN A 118 -3.17 -2.46 23.85
CA ASN A 118 -3.63 -1.11 24.21
C ASN A 118 -3.00 0.01 23.34
N GLY A 119 -2.98 -0.22 22.02
CA GLY A 119 -2.42 0.75 21.06
C GLY A 119 -0.91 0.72 20.91
N LYS A 120 -0.19 -0.13 21.65
CA LYS A 120 1.26 -0.32 21.50
C LYS A 120 1.60 -1.20 20.29
N HIS A 121 2.89 -1.26 19.97
CA HIS A 121 3.43 -2.05 18.86
C HIS A 121 2.97 -3.51 18.86
N THR A 122 2.86 -4.07 17.67
CA THR A 122 2.60 -5.50 17.44
C THR A 122 3.90 -6.23 17.12
N THR A 123 3.81 -7.54 16.94
CA THR A 123 4.92 -8.39 16.47
C THR A 123 5.09 -8.41 14.95
N TYR A 124 4.27 -7.66 14.21
CA TYR A 124 4.26 -7.62 12.75
C TYR A 124 5.27 -6.63 12.15
#